data_AF-A0A497EYG5-F1
#
_entry.id   AF-A0A497EYG5-F1
#
_cell.length_a   1.000
_cell.length_b   1.000
_cell.length_c   1.000
_cell.angle_alpha   90.00
_cell.angle_beta   90.00
_cell.angle_gamma   90.00
#
_symmetry.space_group_name_H-M   'P 1'
#
loop_
_entity.id
_entity.type
_entity.pdbx_description
1 polymer ?
#
loop_
_entity_poly.entity_id
_entity_poly.type
_entity_poly.pdbx_seq_one_letter_code
_entity_poly.pdbx_strand_id
1 'polypeptide(L)' 'PYVAASRGYIDAVIEPKETRPYLIKALEHVVTKREIQSKPPKKHGNIPV' A
#
# COMPACT_ATOMS: atom_id res chain seq x y z
N PRO A 1 -4.40 -7.54 15.81
CA PRO A 1 -3.68 -7.61 14.51
C PRO A 1 -3.71 -9.01 13.85
N TYR A 2 -3.59 -10.10 14.63
CA TYR A 2 -3.40 -11.45 14.06
C TYR A 2 -4.57 -11.97 13.21
N VAL A 3 -5.81 -11.62 13.53
CA VAL A 3 -6.99 -11.97 12.71
C VAL A 3 -6.98 -11.25 11.35
N ALA A 4 -6.46 -10.01 11.29
CA ALA A 4 -6.29 -9.29 10.03
C ALA A 4 -5.12 -9.87 9.22
N ALA A 5 -4.04 -10.25 9.90
CA ALA A 5 -2.89 -10.91 9.28
C ALA A 5 -3.25 -12.26 8.69
N SER A 6 -4.04 -13.08 9.39
CA SER A 6 -4.51 -14.38 8.88
C SER A 6 -5.41 -14.26 7.66
N ARG A 7 -6.01 -13.08 7.44
CA ARG A 7 -6.84 -12.76 6.27
C ARG A 7 -6.09 -12.03 5.16
N GLY A 8 -4.80 -11.72 5.36
CA GLY A 8 -3.99 -10.96 4.41
C GLY A 8 -4.42 -9.49 4.25
N TYR A 9 -5.16 -8.92 5.20
CA TYR A 9 -5.51 -7.49 5.17
C TYR A 9 -4.33 -6.59 5.55
N ILE A 10 -3.36 -7.16 6.27
CA ILE A 10 -2.09 -6.52 6.63
C ILE A 10 -0.95 -7.47 6.25
N ASP A 11 0.12 -6.91 5.71
CA ASP A 11 1.24 -7.70 5.19
C ASP A 11 2.12 -8.31 6.31
N ALA A 12 2.31 -7.58 7.41
CA ALA A 12 3.14 -8.02 8.52
C ALA A 12 2.75 -7.37 9.86
N VAL A 13 3.05 -8.07 10.96
CA VAL A 13 3.07 -7.52 12.32
C VAL A 13 4.54 -7.36 12.71
N ILE A 14 5.01 -6.12 12.86
CA ILE A 14 6.43 -5.79 13.09
C ILE A 14 6.64 -5.20 14.49
N GLU A 15 7.88 -5.23 15.00
CA GLU A 15 8.22 -4.52 16.23
C GLU A 15 8.28 -3.00 15.99
N PRO A 16 7.91 -2.15 16.97
CA PRO A 16 7.92 -0.69 16.78
C PRO A 16 9.26 -0.13 16.32
N LYS A 17 10.38 -0.70 16.79
CA LYS A 17 11.75 -0.30 16.42
C LYS A 17 12.10 -0.60 14.96
N GLU A 18 11.42 -1.55 14.33
CA GLU A 18 11.66 -1.98 12.95
C GLU A 18 10.91 -1.14 11.92
N THR A 19 10.02 -0.24 12.37
CA THR A 19 9.19 0.59 11.49
C THR A 19 10.02 1.35 10.45
N ARG A 20 11.10 2.02 10.87
CA ARG A 20 11.96 2.81 9.96
C ARG A 20 12.62 1.96 8.87
N PRO A 21 13.39 0.89 9.18
CA PRO A 21 14.01 0.07 8.14
C PRO A 21 12.97 -0.64 7.27
N TYR A 22 11.80 -0.99 7.79
CA TYR A 22 10.70 -1.58 7.01
C TYR A 22 10.15 -0.58 5.96
N LEU A 23 9.94 0.68 6.37
CA LEU A 23 9.48 1.74 5.46
C LEU A 23 10.48 2.04 4.35
N ILE A 24 11.78 2.09 4.65
CA ILE A 24 12.82 2.35 3.65
C ILE A 24 12.76 1.29 2.54
N LYS A 25 12.74 0.00 2.92
CA LYS A 25 12.64 -1.12 1.97
C LYS A 25 11.34 -1.07 1.16
N ALA A 26 10.22 -0.78 1.83
CA ALA A 26 8.93 -0.68 1.16
C ALA A 26 8.92 0.43 0.10
N LEU A 27 9.48 1.60 0.43
CA LEU A 27 9.58 2.73 -0.50
C LEU A 27 10.50 2.43 -1.68
N GLU A 28 11.65 1.79 -1.44
CA GLU A 28 12.56 1.34 -2.50
C GLU A 28 11.86 0.39 -3.48
N HIS A 29 11.00 -0.50 -2.99
CA HIS A 29 10.24 -1.43 -3.86
C HIS A 29 9.19 -0.72 -4.71
N VAL A 30 8.48 0.28 -4.17
CA VAL A 30 7.38 0.95 -4.88
C VAL A 30 7.83 2.13 -5.73
N VAL A 31 9.09 2.55 -5.65
CA VAL A 31 9.59 3.75 -6.35
C VAL A 31 9.42 3.67 -7.88
N THR A 32 9.49 2.47 -8.45
CA THR A 32 9.31 2.23 -9.90
C THR A 32 7.88 1.88 -10.27
N LYS A 33 6.96 1.78 -9.31
CA LYS A 33 5.56 1.42 -9.54
C LYS A 33 4.89 2.51 -10.37
N ARG A 34 4.48 2.15 -11.59
CA ARG A 34 3.63 2.99 -12.46
C ARG A 34 2.23 2.40 -12.50
N GLU A 35 1.27 3.08 -11.89
CA GLU A 35 -0.17 2.79 -12.07
C GLU A 35 -0.65 3.30 -13.44
N ILE A 36 -0.09 2.74 -14.51
CA ILE A 36 -0.55 3.00 -15.89
C ILE A 36 -1.60 1.97 -16.31
N GLN A 37 -1.70 0.84 -15.61
CA GLN A 37 -2.75 -0.16 -15.84
C GLN A 37 -4.01 0.19 -15.02
N SER A 38 -5.14 0.40 -15.73
CA SER A 38 -6.53 0.10 -15.29
C SER A 38 -7.52 1.22 -14.88
N LYS A 39 -7.30 2.50 -15.18
CA LYS A 39 -8.41 3.48 -15.13
C LYS A 39 -8.94 3.77 -16.53
N PRO A 40 -10.24 3.54 -16.81
CA PRO A 40 -10.85 3.99 -18.05
C PRO A 40 -10.64 5.51 -18.23
N PRO A 41 -10.43 5.99 -19.46
CA PRO A 41 -10.28 7.42 -19.70
C PRO A 41 -11.56 8.14 -19.28
N LYS A 42 -11.40 9.17 -18.45
CA LYS A 42 -12.50 10.01 -17.94
C LYS A 42 -12.02 11.45 -17.77
N LYS A 43 -12.92 12.43 -17.92
CA LYS A 43 -12.59 13.86 -17.73
C LYS A 43 -12.26 14.18 -16.26
N HIS A 44 -13.02 13.62 -15.33
CA HIS A 44 -12.81 13.75 -13.88
C HIS A 44 -13.48 12.58 -13.14
N GLY A 45 -13.21 12.44 -11.84
CA GLY A 45 -13.98 11.57 -10.96
C GLY A 45 -15.33 12.18 -10.58
N ASN A 46 -16.18 11.39 -9.93
CA ASN A 46 -17.39 11.86 -9.27
C ASN A 46 -17.28 11.53 -7.77
N ILE A 47 -16.51 12.35 -7.04
CA ILE A 47 -16.37 12.17 -5.59
C ILE A 47 -17.69 12.60 -4.93
N PRO A 48 -18.30 11.80 -4.03
CA PRO A 48 -19.47 12.22 -3.28
C PRO A 48 -19.19 13.52 -2.51
N VAL A 49 -20.17 14.41 -2.48
CA VAL A 49 -20.18 15.65 -1.67
C VAL A 49 -21.08 15.50 -0.46
#